data_AF-W1X7K1-F1
#
_entry.id   AF-W1X7K1-F1
#
_cell.length_a   1.000
_cell.length_b   1.000
_cell.length_c   1.000
_cell.angle_alpha   90.00
_cell.angle_beta   90.00
_cell.angle_gamma   90.00
#
_symmetry.space_group_name_H-M   'P 1'
#
loop_
_entity.id
_entity.type
_entity.pdbx_description
1 polymer ?
#
loop_
_entity_poly.entity_id
_entity_poly.type
_entity_poly.pdbx_seq_one_letter_code
_entity_poly.pdbx_strand_id
1 'polypeptide(L)'
;MSNIHHLERSLRKLRLTRVGAEWHALEKRALAEGWTPSRYLLTLCNEELLWRESEKLRRYKKEARLPVAKTLSEYDFSQCHVLAR
;
A
#
# COMPACT_ATOMS: atom_id res chain seq x y z
N MET A 1 -29.75 -7.86 -6.89
CA MET A 1 -28.60 -8.31 -6.06
C MET A 1 -27.46 -8.94 -6.88
N SER A 2 -27.68 -9.35 -8.14
CA SER A 2 -26.65 -10.00 -8.99
C SER A 2 -25.44 -9.13 -9.38
N ASN A 3 -25.58 -7.80 -9.36
CA ASN A 3 -24.51 -6.88 -9.80
C ASN A 3 -23.34 -6.79 -8.80
N ILE A 4 -23.61 -6.88 -7.50
CA ILE A 4 -22.59 -6.78 -6.44
C ILE A 4 -21.67 -8.00 -6.49
N HIS A 5 -22.23 -9.20 -6.61
CA HIS A 5 -21.45 -10.43 -6.73
C HIS A 5 -20.61 -10.48 -8.02
N HIS A 6 -21.10 -9.89 -9.11
CA HIS A 6 -20.32 -9.75 -10.34
C HIS A 6 -19.14 -8.78 -10.16
N LEU A 7 -19.35 -7.67 -9.46
CA LEU A 7 -18.30 -6.71 -9.11
C LEU A 7 -17.22 -7.37 -8.24
N GLU A 8 -17.59 -8.03 -7.15
CA GLU A 8 -16.65 -8.72 -6.25
C GLU A 8 -15.79 -9.75 -7.01
N ARG A 9 -16.40 -10.55 -7.89
CA ARG A 9 -15.69 -11.52 -8.71
C ARG A 9 -14.71 -10.84 -9.68
N SER A 10 -15.11 -9.73 -10.27
CA SER A 10 -14.26 -8.95 -11.20
C SER A 10 -13.09 -8.32 -10.46
N LEU A 11 -13.32 -7.74 -9.27
CA LEU A 11 -12.27 -7.17 -8.41
C LEU A 11 -11.25 -8.23 -8.00
N ARG A 12 -11.71 -9.44 -7.66
CA ARG A 12 -10.81 -10.59 -7.38
C ARG A 12 -9.96 -10.97 -8.59
N LYS A 13 -10.55 -11.05 -9.79
CA LYS A 13 -9.82 -11.36 -11.04
C LYS A 13 -8.77 -10.31 -11.37
N LEU A 14 -9.07 -9.03 -11.13
CA LEU A 14 -8.15 -7.90 -11.35
C LEU A 14 -7.14 -7.71 -10.21
N ARG A 15 -7.21 -8.54 -9.16
CA ARG A 15 -6.36 -8.48 -7.96
C ARG A 15 -6.45 -7.14 -7.23
N LEU A 16 -7.61 -6.49 -7.25
CA LEU A 16 -7.88 -5.21 -6.60
C LEU A 16 -8.31 -5.45 -5.15
N THR A 17 -7.36 -5.86 -4.32
CA THR A 17 -7.61 -6.34 -2.95
C THR A 17 -8.12 -5.23 -2.04
N ARG A 18 -7.53 -4.03 -2.12
CA ARG A 18 -7.90 -2.89 -1.27
C ARG A 18 -9.23 -2.33 -1.72
N VAL A 19 -9.42 -2.18 -3.03
CA VAL A 19 -10.71 -1.77 -3.61
C VAL A 19 -11.83 -2.69 -3.15
N GLY A 20 -11.66 -4.02 -3.27
CA GLY A 20 -12.68 -4.99 -2.86
C GLY A 20 -13.07 -4.93 -1.39
N ALA A 21 -12.16 -4.49 -0.51
CA ALA A 21 -12.43 -4.33 0.91
C ALA A 21 -13.09 -2.98 1.26
N GLU A 22 -12.68 -1.90 0.60
CA GLU A 22 -13.00 -0.53 1.05
C GLU A 22 -14.06 0.18 0.19
N TRP A 23 -14.40 -0.34 -1.00
CA TRP A 23 -15.27 0.37 -1.94
C TRP A 23 -16.62 0.79 -1.36
N HIS A 24 -17.25 -0.06 -0.54
CA HIS A 24 -18.51 0.24 0.15
C HIS A 24 -18.37 1.31 1.24
N ALA A 25 -17.27 1.29 1.99
CA ALA A 25 -17.03 2.29 3.02
C ALA A 25 -16.76 3.67 2.39
N LEU A 26 -15.97 3.67 1.32
CA LEU A 26 -15.66 4.88 0.56
C LEU A 26 -16.89 5.43 -0.18
N GLU A 27 -17.77 4.56 -0.69
CA GLU A 27 -19.03 4.95 -1.32
C GLU A 27 -19.94 5.69 -0.33
N LYS A 28 -20.09 5.17 0.90
CA LYS A 28 -20.86 5.85 1.95
C LYS A 28 -20.30 7.24 2.28
N ARG A 29 -18.98 7.39 2.34
CA ARG A 29 -18.33 8.69 2.57
C ARG A 29 -18.52 9.63 1.39
N ALA A 30 -18.33 9.13 0.16
CA ALA A 30 -18.52 9.90 -1.06
C ALA A 30 -19.95 10.43 -1.18
N LEU A 31 -20.95 9.62 -0.82
CA LEU A 31 -22.35 10.05 -0.78
C LEU A 31 -22.61 11.10 0.31
N ALA A 32 -22.05 10.91 1.50
CA ALA A 32 -22.20 11.87 2.61
C ALA A 32 -21.54 13.23 2.30
N GLU A 33 -20.40 13.22 1.62
CA GLU A 33 -19.64 14.43 1.28
C GLU A 33 -19.98 15.00 -0.11
N GLY A 34 -20.90 14.38 -0.84
CA GLY A 34 -21.32 14.83 -2.18
C GLY A 34 -20.21 14.77 -3.24
N TRP A 35 -19.34 13.77 -3.17
CA TRP A 35 -18.24 13.63 -4.13
C TRP A 35 -18.76 13.34 -5.54
N THR A 36 -18.03 13.85 -6.53
CA THR A 36 -18.25 13.45 -7.91
C THR A 36 -17.81 11.99 -8.12
N PRO A 37 -18.44 11.24 -9.04
CA PRO A 37 -18.04 9.86 -9.35
C PRO A 37 -16.57 9.75 -9.75
N SER A 38 -16.04 10.74 -10.47
CA SER A 38 -14.62 10.80 -10.84
C SER A 38 -13.71 10.90 -9.61
N ARG A 39 -14.10 11.69 -8.60
CA ARG A 39 -13.34 11.80 -7.34
C ARG A 39 -13.37 10.50 -6.56
N TYR A 40 -14.54 9.87 -6.46
CA TYR A 40 -14.67 8.56 -5.83
C TYR A 40 -13.75 7.51 -6.46
N LEU A 41 -13.79 7.37 -7.79
CA LEU A 41 -12.94 6.43 -8.53
C LEU A 41 -11.45 6.74 -8.36
N LEU A 42 -11.06 8.02 -8.41
CA LEU A 42 -9.68 8.44 -8.22
C LEU A 42 -9.17 8.05 -6.82
N THR A 43 -9.96 8.32 -5.77
CA THR A 43 -9.59 7.98 -4.39
C THR A 43 -9.44 6.47 -4.22
N LEU A 44 -10.39 5.69 -4.75
CA LEU A 44 -10.37 4.23 -4.71
C LEU A 44 -9.11 3.65 -5.38
N CYS A 45 -8.77 4.15 -6.57
CA CYS A 45 -7.56 3.76 -7.29
C CYS A 45 -6.29 4.14 -6.54
N ASN A 46 -6.27 5.33 -5.92
CA ASN A 46 -5.13 5.81 -5.15
C ASN A 46 -4.85 4.93 -3.93
N GLU A 47 -5.90 4.55 -3.18
CA GLU A 47 -5.76 3.65 -2.03
C GLU A 47 -5.19 2.27 -2.43
N GLU A 48 -5.61 1.73 -3.57
CA GLU A 48 -5.08 0.48 -4.10
C GLU A 48 -3.60 0.60 -4.49
N LEU A 49 -3.20 1.69 -5.14
CA LEU A 49 -1.81 1.94 -5.52
C LEU A 49 -0.91 2.03 -4.29
N LEU A 50 -1.31 2.85 -3.31
CA LEU A 50 -0.59 2.99 -2.04
C LEU A 50 -0.45 1.64 -1.31
N TRP A 51 -1.53 0.86 -1.29
CA TRP A 51 -1.49 -0.48 -0.69
C TRP A 51 -0.47 -1.38 -1.41
N ARG A 52 -0.48 -1.41 -2.75
CA ARG A 52 0.48 -2.21 -3.54
C ARG A 52 1.92 -1.78 -3.35
N GLU A 53 2.17 -0.48 -3.24
CA GLU A 53 3.51 0.06 -2.96
C GLU A 53 4.00 -0.35 -1.57
N SER A 54 3.14 -0.21 -0.55
CA SER A 54 3.47 -0.63 0.81
C SER A 54 3.76 -2.12 0.90
N GLU A 55 2.99 -2.94 0.19
CA GLU A 55 3.14 -4.39 0.17
C GLU A 55 4.42 -4.82 -0.57
N LYS A 56 4.75 -4.13 -1.67
CA LYS A 56 6.03 -4.29 -2.38
C LYS A 56 7.21 -3.95 -1.46
N LEU A 57 7.15 -2.83 -0.75
CA LEU A 57 8.18 -2.42 0.21
C LEU A 57 8.31 -3.44 1.35
N ARG A 58 7.18 -3.91 1.89
CA ARG A 58 7.15 -4.93 2.96
C ARG A 58 7.81 -6.23 2.50
N ARG A 59 7.53 -6.67 1.27
CA ARG A 59 8.17 -7.84 0.67
C ARG A 59 9.67 -7.64 0.52
N TYR A 60 10.12 -6.53 -0.05
CA TYR A 60 11.56 -6.24 -0.17
C TYR A 60 12.26 -6.15 1.18
N LYS A 61 11.63 -5.54 2.19
CA LYS A 61 12.17 -5.50 3.55
C LYS A 61 12.32 -6.90 4.15
N LYS A 62 11.34 -7.79 3.90
CA LYS A 62 11.39 -9.19 4.36
C LYS A 62 12.46 -9.99 3.61
N GLU A 63 12.55 -9.83 2.29
CA GLU A 63 13.53 -10.51 1.44
C GLU A 63 14.97 -10.05 1.69
N ALA A 64 15.17 -8.76 1.99
CA ALA A 64 16.48 -8.21 2.32
C ALA A 64 17.08 -8.81 3.61
N ARG A 65 16.29 -9.54 4.42
CA ARG A 65 16.67 -10.17 5.71
C ARG A 65 17.62 -9.26 6.50
N LEU A 66 17.29 -7.96 6.52
CA LEU A 66 18.15 -6.96 7.12
C LEU A 66 18.42 -7.39 8.57
N PRO A 67 19.69 -7.47 8.99
CA PRO A 67 19.98 -7.71 10.40
C PRO A 67 19.24 -6.66 11.23
N VAL A 68 18.65 -7.09 12.35
CA VAL A 68 18.07 -6.19 13.35
C VAL A 68 19.12 -5.12 13.60
N ALA A 69 18.77 -3.87 13.30
CA ALA A 69 19.73 -2.80 13.15
C ALA A 69 20.75 -2.84 14.30
N LYS A 70 22.03 -3.03 13.97
CA LYS A 70 23.07 -2.39 14.77
C LYS A 70 22.70 -0.92 14.72
N THR A 71 22.20 -0.41 15.83
CA THR A 71 21.90 1.01 15.96
C THR A 71 23.18 1.76 15.60
N LEU A 72 23.10 2.96 15.01
CA LEU A 72 24.29 3.80 14.74
C LEU A 72 25.19 3.99 15.98
N SER A 73 24.61 3.81 17.16
CA SER A 73 25.25 3.77 18.48
C SER A 73 26.21 2.59 18.71
N GLU A 74 26.00 1.45 18.05
CA GLU A 74 26.84 0.24 18.15
C GLU A 74 27.83 0.12 16.98
N TYR A 75 27.79 1.08 16.04
CA TYR A 75 28.73 1.12 14.94
C TYR A 75 30.02 1.79 15.40
N ASP A 76 31.09 1.00 15.51
CA ASP A 76 32.41 1.49 15.85
C ASP A 76 33.04 2.19 14.62
N PHE A 77 32.92 3.52 14.57
CA PHE A 77 33.49 4.35 13.51
C PHE A 77 35.01 4.30 13.44
N SER A 78 35.70 3.78 14.47
CA SER A 78 37.17 3.60 14.43
C SER A 78 37.61 2.56 13.40
N GLN A 79 36.69 1.69 12.95
CA GLN A 79 36.92 0.66 11.93
C GLN A 79 36.71 1.17 10.49
N CYS A 80 36.17 2.39 10.32
CA CYS A 80 36.01 3.00 9.00
C CYS A 80 37.34 3.64 8.53
N HIS A 81 38.18 2.84 7.88
CA HIS A 81 39.43 3.28 7.23
C HIS A 81 39.23 4.06 5.91
N VAL A 82 38.02 4.49 5.56
CA VAL A 82 37.78 5.25 4.32
C VAL A 82 37.16 6.58 4.73
N LEU A 83 37.86 7.72 4.72
CA LEU A 83 38.56 8.33 3.59
C LEU A 83 39.76 9.15 4.11
N ALA A 84 40.97 8.65 3.90
CA ALA A 84 42.16 9.50 3.84
C ALA A 84 42.59 9.57 2.38
N ARG A 85 42.04 10.55 1.65
CA ARG A 85 42.66 11.08 0.44
C ARG A 85 42.20 12.50 0.16
#